data_AF-A0A4Q2UN20-F1
#
_entry.id   AF-A0A4Q2UN20-F1
#
_cell.length_a   1.000
_cell.length_b   1.000
_cell.length_c   1.000
_cell.angle_alpha   90.00
_cell.angle_beta   90.00
_cell.angle_gamma   90.00
#
_symmetry.space_group_name_H-M   'P 1'
#
loop_
_entity.id
_entity.type
_entity.pdbx_description
1 polymer ?
#
loop_
_entity_poly.entity_id
_entity_poly.type
_entity_poly.pdbx_seq_one_letter_code
_entity_poly.pdbx_strand_id
1 'polypeptide(L)'
;MCTSQQLDAIDRHLRKENWLLNEEFIAELTDHYISSITDRLAEGSSFEQALASVHQDFGGRTGLLNMEEQYAHNQFLRTRRTSRAVFLAYLKPPRLAISLLLLACFYQLTSAYPHYGRYAMIQGGLMALVLGGGVAAAFILLIERFKSRQNSITNHRKLISVGVLVVNFGRATLVALGPEIWVKPTFYSQHVHVFDAAGLTASVICLLSAVECLMKVWPTYGAVTTPVSGRRP
;
A
#
# COMPACT_ATOMS: atom_id res chain seq x y z
N MET A 1 36.93 -1.51 13.56
CA MET A 1 36.30 -1.51 12.21
C MET A 1 36.61 -2.85 11.56
N CYS A 2 35.60 -3.64 11.21
CA CYS A 2 35.80 -4.95 10.61
C CYS A 2 36.25 -4.84 9.15
N THR A 3 37.14 -5.74 8.71
CA THR A 3 37.56 -5.86 7.31
C THR A 3 36.48 -6.54 6.46
N SER A 4 36.53 -6.39 5.14
CA SER A 4 35.58 -7.08 4.24
C SER A 4 35.58 -8.60 4.42
N GLN A 5 36.76 -9.20 4.64
CA GLN A 5 36.90 -10.64 4.90
C GLN A 5 36.20 -11.07 6.20
N GLN A 6 36.24 -10.22 7.24
CA GLN A 6 35.54 -10.47 8.49
C GLN A 6 34.02 -10.37 8.33
N LEU A 7 33.54 -9.42 7.52
CA LEU A 7 32.11 -9.31 7.19
C LEU A 7 31.61 -10.55 6.42
N ASP A 8 32.37 -11.01 5.43
CA ASP A 8 32.04 -12.24 4.69
C ASP A 8 32.06 -13.49 5.59
N ALA A 9 32.93 -13.51 6.59
CA ALA A 9 32.98 -14.59 7.58
C ALA A 9 31.75 -14.57 8.50
N ILE A 10 31.32 -13.39 8.96
CA ILE A 10 30.09 -13.23 9.75
C ILE A 10 28.88 -13.67 8.94
N ASP A 11 28.72 -13.18 7.71
CA ASP A 11 27.58 -13.54 6.85
C ASP A 11 27.53 -15.05 6.58
N ARG A 12 28.68 -15.67 6.31
CA ARG A 12 28.79 -17.12 6.14
C ARG A 12 28.41 -17.88 7.41
N HIS A 13 28.86 -17.42 8.57
CA HIS A 13 28.52 -18.03 9.86
C HIS A 13 27.01 -17.95 10.12
N LEU A 14 26.38 -16.80 9.86
CA LEU A 14 24.93 -16.62 10.06
C LEU A 14 24.09 -17.45 9.08
N ARG A 15 24.48 -17.50 7.80
CA ARG A 15 23.68 -18.19 6.76
C ARG A 15 23.98 -19.68 6.64
N LYS A 16 25.26 -20.06 6.54
CA LYS A 16 25.65 -21.45 6.21
C LYS A 16 25.72 -22.35 7.43
N GLU A 17 26.19 -21.83 8.57
CA GLU A 17 26.39 -22.64 9.78
C GLU A 17 25.12 -22.67 10.64
N ASN A 18 24.41 -21.54 10.74
CA ASN A 18 23.20 -21.43 11.55
C ASN A 18 21.88 -21.64 10.80
N TRP A 19 21.89 -21.57 9.47
CA TRP A 19 20.71 -21.72 8.59
C TRP A 19 19.59 -20.70 8.83
N LEU A 20 19.96 -19.46 9.16
CA LEU A 20 18.99 -18.36 9.22
C LEU A 20 18.48 -18.03 7.81
N LEU A 21 17.18 -17.74 7.70
CA LEU A 21 16.49 -17.52 6.42
C LEU A 21 15.96 -16.10 6.26
N ASN A 22 15.69 -15.40 7.36
CA ASN A 22 15.10 -14.07 7.34
C ASN A 22 16.15 -12.99 7.10
N GLU A 23 16.16 -12.41 5.90
CA GLU A 23 17.12 -11.38 5.47
C GLU A 23 17.13 -10.11 6.34
N GLU A 24 15.96 -9.65 6.81
CA GLU A 24 15.88 -8.45 7.65
C GLU A 24 16.49 -8.73 9.02
N PHE A 25 16.21 -9.91 9.58
CA PHE A 25 16.78 -10.35 10.84
C PHE A 25 18.30 -10.56 10.73
N ILE A 26 18.78 -11.18 9.64
CA ILE A 26 20.22 -11.36 9.39
C ILE A 26 20.93 -10.00 9.32
N ALA A 27 20.34 -9.00 8.67
CA ALA A 27 20.92 -7.66 8.59
C ALA A 27 21.03 -7.01 9.98
N GLU A 28 19.95 -7.02 10.77
CA GLU A 28 19.95 -6.48 12.15
C GLU A 28 20.95 -7.21 13.04
N LEU A 29 21.01 -8.54 12.95
CA LEU A 29 21.92 -9.36 13.74
C LEU A 29 23.38 -9.17 13.31
N THR A 30 23.64 -8.92 12.03
CA THR A 30 24.98 -8.59 11.52
C THR A 30 25.49 -7.29 12.12
N ASP A 31 24.65 -6.25 12.21
CA ASP A 31 25.03 -4.98 12.84
C ASP A 31 25.39 -5.18 14.33
N HIS A 32 24.61 -6.00 15.04
CA HIS A 32 24.92 -6.35 16.44
C HIS A 32 26.22 -7.15 16.57
N TYR A 33 26.45 -8.14 15.70
CA TYR A 33 27.70 -8.90 15.67
C TYR A 33 28.91 -8.00 15.41
N ILE A 34 28.82 -7.07 14.44
CA ILE A 34 29.91 -6.14 14.12
C ILE A 34 30.24 -5.28 15.34
N SER A 35 29.23 -4.76 16.05
CA SER A 35 29.43 -3.97 17.27
C SER A 35 30.17 -4.79 18.33
N SER A 36 29.62 -5.95 18.72
CA SER A 36 30.17 -6.78 19.80
C SER A 36 31.56 -7.35 19.47
N ILE A 37 31.80 -7.72 18.22
CA ILE A 37 33.13 -8.18 17.77
C ILE A 37 34.11 -7.02 17.80
N THR A 38 33.71 -5.82 17.37
CA THR A 38 34.60 -4.64 17.40
C THR A 38 35.03 -4.32 18.83
N ASP A 39 34.13 -4.43 19.81
CA ASP A 39 34.44 -4.20 21.22
C ASP A 39 35.46 -5.23 21.74
N ARG A 40 35.24 -6.52 21.46
CA ARG A 40 36.17 -7.60 21.88
C ARG A 40 37.52 -7.55 21.18
N LEU A 41 37.56 -7.11 19.93
CA LEU A 41 38.82 -6.86 19.21
C LEU A 41 39.60 -5.70 19.84
N ALA A 42 38.91 -4.67 20.34
CA ALA A 42 39.56 -3.56 21.05
C ALA A 42 40.16 -4.01 22.39
N GLU A 43 39.60 -5.04 23.02
CA GLU A 43 40.13 -5.71 24.21
C GLU A 43 41.33 -6.64 23.91
N GLY A 44 41.71 -6.79 22.64
CA GLY A 44 42.84 -7.63 22.21
C GLY A 44 42.50 -9.10 21.99
N SER A 45 41.21 -9.47 21.96
CA SER A 45 40.79 -10.84 21.58
C SER A 45 41.05 -11.09 20.10
N SER A 46 41.32 -12.34 19.72
CA SER A 46 41.37 -12.71 18.31
C SER A 46 39.96 -12.70 17.69
N PHE A 47 39.85 -12.51 16.37
CA PHE A 47 38.55 -12.49 15.68
C PHE A 47 37.76 -13.78 15.88
N GLU A 48 38.42 -14.94 15.82
CA GLU A 48 37.76 -16.25 16.00
C GLU A 48 37.21 -16.42 17.42
N GLN A 49 37.98 -16.01 18.44
CA GLN A 49 37.54 -16.03 19.83
C GLN A 49 36.39 -15.04 20.08
N ALA A 50 36.48 -13.85 19.50
CA ALA A 50 35.42 -12.85 19.58
C ALA A 50 34.13 -13.36 18.91
N LEU A 51 34.22 -13.95 17.72
CA LEU A 51 33.08 -14.51 17.00
C LEU A 51 32.42 -15.65 17.78
N ALA A 52 33.22 -16.60 18.29
CA ALA A 52 32.71 -17.72 19.08
C ALA A 52 32.04 -17.25 20.37
N SER A 53 32.64 -16.28 21.06
CA SER A 53 32.07 -15.75 22.30
C SER A 53 30.78 -14.97 22.05
N VAL A 54 30.73 -14.12 21.02
CA VAL A 54 29.50 -13.41 20.65
C VAL A 54 28.41 -14.41 20.27
N HIS A 55 28.73 -15.46 19.50
CA HIS A 55 27.79 -16.52 19.19
C HIS A 55 27.24 -17.21 20.46
N GLN A 56 28.09 -17.45 21.45
CA GLN A 56 27.66 -18.00 22.74
C GLN A 56 26.78 -17.03 23.53
N ASP A 57 27.06 -15.72 23.50
CA ASP A 57 26.25 -14.69 24.16
C ASP A 57 24.81 -14.64 23.61
N PHE A 58 24.63 -14.95 22.32
CA PHE A 58 23.32 -15.11 21.68
C PHE A 58 22.62 -16.45 22.01
N GLY A 59 23.22 -17.30 22.85
CA GLY A 59 22.70 -18.63 23.18
C GLY A 59 23.04 -19.69 22.14
N GLY A 60 24.07 -19.45 21.33
CA GLY A 60 24.49 -20.35 20.25
C GLY A 60 23.44 -20.49 19.16
N ARG A 61 23.49 -21.62 18.44
CA ARG A 61 22.58 -21.89 17.32
C ARG A 61 21.11 -21.93 17.73
N THR A 62 20.79 -22.56 18.85
CA THR A 62 19.40 -22.68 19.34
C THR A 62 18.84 -21.32 19.77
N GLY A 63 19.67 -20.46 20.38
CA GLY A 63 19.31 -19.10 20.71
C GLY A 63 18.99 -18.26 19.47
N LEU A 64 19.86 -18.32 18.46
CA LEU A 64 19.64 -17.60 17.19
C LEU A 64 18.36 -18.03 16.47
N LEU A 65 18.07 -19.33 16.40
CA LEU A 65 16.83 -19.84 15.79
C LEU A 65 15.58 -19.40 16.55
N ASN A 66 15.62 -19.42 17.89
CA ASN A 66 14.52 -18.93 18.72
C ASN A 66 14.31 -17.42 18.55
N MET A 67 15.39 -16.64 18.44
CA MET A 67 15.29 -15.21 18.14
C MET A 67 14.69 -14.94 16.75
N GLU A 68 15.04 -15.73 15.73
CA GLU A 68 14.43 -15.62 14.39
C GLU A 68 12.93 -15.95 14.42
N GLU A 69 12.53 -17.01 15.12
CA GLU A 69 11.12 -17.38 15.30
C GLU A 69 10.33 -16.26 16.01
N GLN A 70 10.90 -15.71 17.10
CA GLN A 70 10.30 -14.59 17.82
C GLN A 70 10.21 -13.33 16.96
N TYR A 71 11.24 -13.04 16.16
CA TYR A 71 11.24 -11.93 15.22
C TYR A 71 10.11 -12.08 14.19
N ALA A 72 10.00 -13.25 13.55
CA ALA A 72 8.93 -13.55 12.59
C ALA A 72 7.54 -13.44 13.24
N HIS A 73 7.37 -13.97 14.45
CA HIS A 73 6.13 -13.86 15.20
C HIS A 73 5.75 -12.40 15.49
N ASN A 74 6.70 -11.60 15.96
CA ASN A 74 6.49 -10.18 16.24
C ASN A 74 6.18 -9.38 14.97
N GLN A 75 6.84 -9.69 13.86
CA GLN A 75 6.58 -9.07 12.56
C GLN A 75 5.15 -9.39 12.08
N PHE A 76 4.71 -10.65 12.23
CA PHE A 76 3.34 -11.04 11.93
C PHE A 76 2.32 -10.30 12.81
N LEU A 77 2.54 -10.23 14.13
CA LEU A 77 1.66 -9.51 15.04
C LEU A 77 1.60 -8.01 14.73
N ARG A 78 2.75 -7.38 14.41
CA ARG A 78 2.82 -5.98 14.00
C ARG A 78 2.04 -5.73 12.72
N THR A 79 2.18 -6.62 11.74
CA THR A 79 1.43 -6.57 10.48
C THR A 79 -0.07 -6.70 10.74
N ARG A 80 -0.49 -7.67 11.56
CA ARG A 80 -1.89 -7.86 11.95
C ARG A 80 -2.47 -6.64 12.66
N ARG A 81 -1.73 -6.03 13.58
CA ARG A 81 -2.14 -4.79 14.28
C ARG A 81 -2.31 -3.64 13.30
N THR A 82 -1.37 -3.49 12.37
CA THR A 82 -1.41 -2.43 11.35
C THR A 82 -2.59 -2.62 10.40
N SER A 83 -2.78 -3.84 9.88
CA SER A 83 -3.93 -4.16 9.01
C SER A 83 -5.26 -3.96 9.73
N ARG A 84 -5.36 -4.37 11.00
CA ARG A 84 -6.55 -4.13 11.82
C ARG A 84 -6.80 -2.65 12.05
N ALA A 85 -5.76 -1.87 12.33
CA ALA A 85 -5.89 -0.43 12.52
C ALA A 85 -6.37 0.27 11.23
N VAL A 86 -5.83 -0.12 10.07
CA VAL A 86 -6.28 0.38 8.76
C VAL A 86 -7.73 -0.01 8.52
N PHE A 87 -8.09 -1.28 8.71
CA PHE A 87 -9.45 -1.78 8.54
C PHE A 87 -10.44 -1.02 9.44
N LEU A 88 -10.14 -0.87 10.73
CA LEU A 88 -10.98 -0.11 11.66
C LEU A 88 -11.05 1.37 11.29
N ALA A 89 -9.99 1.95 10.74
CA ALA A 89 -10.00 3.34 10.25
C ALA A 89 -10.90 3.53 9.02
N TYR A 90 -11.15 2.49 8.22
CA TYR A 90 -12.15 2.53 7.15
C TYR A 90 -13.58 2.42 7.68
N LEU A 91 -13.79 1.69 8.77
CA LEU A 91 -15.10 1.54 9.41
C LEU A 91 -15.52 2.78 10.22
N LYS A 92 -14.61 3.74 10.46
CA LYS A 92 -14.96 4.99 11.16
C LYS A 92 -15.79 5.92 10.26
N PRO A 93 -16.86 6.56 10.78
CA PRO A 93 -17.51 7.66 10.08
C PRO A 93 -16.52 8.83 9.91
N PRO A 94 -16.57 9.60 8.81
CA PRO A 94 -17.60 9.61 7.76
C PRO A 94 -17.35 8.62 6.61
N ARG A 95 -16.22 7.90 6.60
CA ARG A 95 -15.82 7.05 5.44
C ARG A 95 -16.80 5.94 5.16
N LEU A 96 -17.23 5.23 6.20
CA LEU A 96 -18.24 4.18 6.09
C LEU A 96 -19.57 4.71 5.54
N ALA A 97 -20.01 5.90 5.97
CA ALA A 97 -21.23 6.52 5.46
C ALA A 97 -21.12 6.87 3.97
N ILE A 98 -19.98 7.41 3.53
CA ILE A 98 -19.73 7.71 2.11
C ILE A 98 -19.71 6.41 1.29
N SER A 99 -19.02 5.36 1.75
CA SER A 99 -18.98 4.08 1.05
C SER A 99 -20.36 3.44 0.93
N LEU A 100 -21.18 3.48 1.98
CA LEU A 100 -22.56 3.00 1.95
C LEU A 100 -23.45 3.86 1.04
N LEU A 101 -23.28 5.18 1.06
CA LEU A 101 -24.02 6.09 0.19
C LEU A 101 -23.68 5.86 -1.29
N LEU A 102 -22.40 5.66 -1.62
CA LEU A 102 -21.98 5.30 -2.98
C LEU A 102 -22.56 3.96 -3.42
N LEU A 103 -22.56 2.96 -2.54
CA LEU A 103 -23.15 1.65 -2.82
C LEU A 103 -24.67 1.76 -3.03
N ALA A 104 -25.36 2.56 -2.21
CA ALA A 104 -26.78 2.82 -2.36
C ALA A 104 -27.10 3.57 -3.66
N CYS A 105 -26.32 4.59 -4.02
CA CYS A 105 -26.45 5.28 -5.30
C CYS A 105 -26.25 4.32 -6.48
N PHE A 106 -25.25 3.43 -6.41
CA PHE A 106 -25.01 2.44 -7.44
C PHE A 106 -26.16 1.43 -7.57
N TYR A 107 -26.72 0.99 -6.43
CA TYR A 107 -27.88 0.12 -6.41
C TYR A 107 -29.12 0.79 -7.00
N GLN A 108 -29.39 2.05 -6.65
CA GLN A 108 -30.53 2.80 -7.20
C GLN A 108 -30.37 3.06 -8.69
N LEU A 109 -29.14 3.35 -9.15
CA LEU A 109 -28.87 3.53 -10.58
C LEU A 109 -29.10 2.24 -11.36
N THR A 110 -28.71 1.09 -10.80
CA THR A 110 -28.94 -0.22 -11.44
C THR A 110 -30.40 -0.66 -11.40
N SER A 111 -31.17 -0.28 -10.37
CA SER A 111 -32.60 -0.61 -10.27
C SER A 111 -33.51 0.30 -11.11
N ALA A 112 -33.17 1.58 -11.29
CA ALA A 112 -33.97 2.56 -12.02
C ALA A 112 -33.95 2.37 -13.54
N TYR A 113 -32.95 1.68 -14.08
CA TYR A 113 -32.77 1.46 -15.52
C TYR A 113 -32.83 -0.03 -15.89
N PRO A 114 -33.92 -0.76 -15.57
CA PRO A 114 -34.02 -2.20 -15.79
C PRO A 114 -34.11 -2.59 -17.27
N HIS A 115 -34.50 -1.66 -18.15
CA HIS A 115 -34.73 -1.90 -19.58
C HIS A 115 -33.49 -1.76 -20.45
N TYR A 116 -32.40 -1.21 -19.91
CA TYR A 116 -31.10 -1.36 -20.53
C TYR A 116 -30.60 -2.74 -20.14
N GLY A 117 -30.88 -3.73 -20.99
CA GLY A 117 -30.67 -5.16 -20.70
C GLY A 117 -29.24 -5.53 -20.30
N ARG A 118 -28.97 -6.84 -20.15
CA ARG A 118 -27.70 -7.41 -19.64
C ARG A 118 -26.41 -6.69 -20.08
N TYR A 119 -26.35 -6.16 -21.30
CA TYR A 119 -25.24 -5.38 -21.83
C TYR A 119 -24.96 -4.06 -21.10
N ALA A 120 -25.97 -3.33 -20.67
CA ALA A 120 -25.77 -2.08 -19.94
C ALA A 120 -25.45 -2.30 -18.46
N MET A 121 -25.88 -3.42 -17.86
CA MET A 121 -25.36 -3.84 -16.56
C MET A 121 -23.86 -4.15 -16.64
N ILE A 122 -23.43 -4.85 -17.70
CA ILE A 122 -22.02 -5.14 -17.91
C ILE A 122 -21.25 -3.84 -18.14
N GLN A 123 -21.69 -2.96 -19.04
CA GLN A 123 -21.02 -1.69 -19.33
C GLN A 123 -21.05 -0.71 -18.15
N GLY A 124 -22.16 -0.60 -17.43
CA GLY A 124 -22.31 0.24 -16.24
C GLY A 124 -21.49 -0.28 -15.07
N GLY A 125 -21.46 -1.61 -14.87
CA GLY A 125 -20.57 -2.25 -13.91
C GLY A 125 -19.10 -2.02 -14.25
N LEU A 126 -18.72 -2.12 -15.53
CA LEU A 126 -17.36 -1.85 -15.99
C LEU A 126 -16.98 -0.38 -15.81
N MET A 127 -17.87 0.55 -16.14
CA MET A 127 -17.67 1.98 -15.92
C MET A 127 -17.54 2.31 -14.44
N ALA A 128 -18.36 1.72 -13.57
CA ALA A 128 -18.24 1.89 -12.12
C ALA A 128 -16.95 1.27 -11.58
N LEU A 129 -16.47 0.17 -12.15
CA LEU A 129 -15.20 -0.44 -11.77
C LEU A 129 -14.00 0.39 -12.25
N VAL A 130 -14.07 0.98 -13.44
CA VAL A 130 -13.06 1.89 -13.98
C VAL A 130 -13.02 3.21 -13.22
N LEU A 131 -14.17 3.83 -12.98
CA LEU A 131 -14.26 5.08 -12.24
C LEU A 131 -13.96 4.87 -10.76
N GLY A 132 -14.54 3.84 -10.14
CA GLY A 132 -14.27 3.48 -8.74
C GLY A 132 -12.82 3.07 -8.53
N GLY A 133 -12.25 2.28 -9.44
CA GLY A 133 -10.83 1.91 -9.45
C GLY A 133 -9.92 3.12 -9.66
N GLY A 134 -10.28 4.04 -10.56
CA GLY A 134 -9.56 5.29 -10.80
C GLY A 134 -9.56 6.21 -9.58
N VAL A 135 -10.71 6.39 -8.92
CA VAL A 135 -10.83 7.17 -7.69
C VAL A 135 -10.05 6.51 -6.54
N ALA A 136 -10.14 5.18 -6.39
CA ALA A 136 -9.36 4.45 -5.39
C ALA A 136 -7.85 4.57 -5.64
N ALA A 137 -7.40 4.44 -6.89
CA ALA A 137 -6.00 4.61 -7.28
C ALA A 137 -5.51 6.05 -7.04
N ALA A 138 -6.32 7.06 -7.38
CA ALA A 138 -6.02 8.46 -7.11
C ALA A 138 -5.92 8.72 -5.59
N PHE A 139 -6.78 8.09 -4.78
CA PHE A 139 -6.75 8.19 -3.33
C PHE A 139 -5.50 7.51 -2.73
N ILE A 140 -5.11 6.34 -3.24
CA ILE A 140 -3.86 5.66 -2.87
C ILE A 140 -2.65 6.54 -3.19
N LEU A 141 -2.59 7.11 -4.40
CA LEU A 141 -1.53 8.03 -4.79
C LEU A 141 -1.49 9.29 -3.91
N LEU A 142 -2.65 9.78 -3.46
CA LEU A 142 -2.75 10.90 -2.53
C LEU A 142 -2.17 10.54 -1.16
N ILE A 143 -2.49 9.36 -0.63
CA ILE A 143 -1.92 8.85 0.63
C ILE A 143 -0.41 8.67 0.50
N GLU A 144 0.07 8.10 -0.61
CA GLU A 144 1.51 7.94 -0.86
C GLU A 144 2.22 9.29 -0.98
N ARG A 145 1.59 10.29 -1.59
CA ARG A 145 2.13 11.65 -1.68
C ARG A 145 2.20 12.32 -0.31
N PHE A 146 1.21 12.12 0.56
CA PHE A 146 1.24 12.59 1.95
C PHE A 146 2.34 11.89 2.75
N LYS A 147 2.49 10.58 2.60
CA LYS A 147 3.53 9.78 3.27
C LYS A 147 4.93 10.11 2.76
N SER A 148 5.08 10.40 1.47
CA SER A 148 6.32 10.84 0.84
C SER A 148 6.72 12.25 1.27
N ARG A 149 5.76 13.16 1.51
CA ARG A 149 6.02 14.47 2.13
C ARG A 149 6.54 14.34 3.57
N GLN A 150 6.09 13.33 4.31
CA GLN A 150 6.53 13.09 5.67
C GLN A 150 7.90 12.39 5.74
N ASN A 151 8.24 11.57 4.74
CA ASN A 151 9.51 10.82 4.68
C ASN A 151 10.46 11.32 3.57
N SER A 152 10.43 12.62 3.25
CA SER A 152 11.30 13.22 2.25
C SER A 152 12.75 13.14 2.74
N ILE A 153 13.47 12.09 2.30
CA ILE A 153 14.82 12.16 1.73
C ILE A 153 15.15 10.90 0.89
N THR A 154 14.51 9.73 1.05
CA THR A 154 15.03 8.49 0.38
C THR A 154 14.13 7.72 -0.60
N ASN A 155 12.88 8.08 -0.87
CA ASN A 155 11.97 7.19 -1.64
C ASN A 155 11.32 7.79 -2.90
N HIS A 156 12.11 8.36 -3.81
CA HIS A 156 11.61 8.77 -5.13
C HIS A 156 11.33 7.62 -6.12
N ARG A 157 11.91 6.42 -5.93
CA ARG A 157 11.74 5.31 -6.89
C ARG A 157 10.39 4.59 -6.81
N LYS A 158 9.72 4.57 -5.65
CA LYS A 158 8.44 3.84 -5.50
C LYS A 158 7.24 4.58 -6.12
N LEU A 159 7.29 5.91 -6.19
CA LEU A 159 6.20 6.72 -6.75
C LEU A 159 6.04 6.53 -8.28
N ILE A 160 7.14 6.20 -8.98
CA ILE A 160 7.15 6.05 -10.43
C ILE A 160 6.48 4.72 -10.86
N SER A 161 6.62 3.63 -10.09
CA SER A 161 6.04 2.34 -10.50
C SER A 161 4.52 2.30 -10.36
N VAL A 162 3.95 2.97 -9.37
CA VAL A 162 2.49 3.03 -9.16
C VAL A 162 1.82 3.87 -10.25
N GLY A 163 2.43 5.00 -10.65
CA GLY A 163 1.96 5.80 -11.78
C GLY A 163 1.92 5.01 -13.10
N VAL A 164 2.96 4.21 -13.37
CA VAL A 164 3.02 3.35 -14.56
C VAL A 164 1.94 2.27 -14.53
N LEU A 165 1.64 1.68 -13.36
CA LEU A 165 0.59 0.67 -13.21
C LEU A 165 -0.80 1.26 -13.52
N VAL A 166 -1.10 2.45 -13.01
CA VAL A 166 -2.40 3.11 -13.24
C VAL A 166 -2.59 3.50 -14.70
N VAL A 167 -1.55 4.02 -15.35
CA VAL A 167 -1.59 4.38 -16.79
C VAL A 167 -1.74 3.13 -17.67
N ASN A 168 -1.03 2.04 -17.34
CA ASN A 168 -1.13 0.79 -18.10
C ASN A 168 -2.47 0.09 -17.89
N PHE A 169 -3.04 0.12 -16.68
CA PHE A 169 -4.37 -0.41 -16.42
C PHE A 169 -5.44 0.39 -17.20
N GLY A 170 -5.36 1.72 -17.18
CA GLY A 170 -6.24 2.58 -17.97
C GLY A 170 -6.14 2.29 -19.48
N ARG A 171 -4.93 2.14 -20.04
CA ARG A 171 -4.74 1.78 -21.46
C ARG A 171 -5.25 0.37 -21.79
N ALA A 172 -5.00 -0.62 -20.94
CA ALA A 172 -5.49 -1.98 -21.14
C ALA A 172 -7.03 -2.03 -21.16
N THR A 173 -7.68 -1.24 -20.30
CA THR A 173 -9.14 -1.17 -20.28
C THR A 173 -9.70 -0.45 -21.52
N LEU A 174 -9.02 0.61 -21.98
CA LEU A 174 -9.38 1.33 -23.21
C LEU A 174 -9.23 0.46 -24.47
N VAL A 175 -8.16 -0.36 -24.55
CA VAL A 175 -7.94 -1.29 -25.66
C VAL A 175 -8.93 -2.45 -25.63
N ALA A 176 -9.28 -2.96 -24.45
CA ALA A 176 -10.29 -4.02 -24.30
C ALA A 176 -11.70 -3.54 -24.70
N LEU A 177 -12.00 -2.25 -24.52
CA LEU A 177 -13.31 -1.65 -24.86
C LEU A 177 -13.40 -1.10 -26.29
N GLY A 178 -12.26 -0.87 -26.94
CA GLY A 178 -12.18 -0.30 -28.29
C GLY A 178 -12.96 -1.05 -29.38
N PRO A 179 -12.98 -2.40 -29.42
CA PRO A 179 -13.67 -3.13 -30.49
C PRO A 179 -15.19 -3.00 -30.45
N GLU A 180 -15.81 -2.97 -29.26
CA GLU A 180 -17.27 -2.94 -29.11
C GLU A 180 -17.86 -1.53 -29.28
N ILE A 181 -17.09 -0.47 -28.98
CA ILE A 181 -17.54 0.93 -29.14
C ILE A 181 -17.57 1.36 -30.62
N TRP A 182 -16.84 0.66 -31.49
CA TRP A 182 -16.72 0.99 -32.92
C TRP A 182 -17.47 0.05 -33.87
N VAL A 183 -18.23 -0.93 -33.38
CA VAL A 183 -19.12 -1.72 -34.25
C VAL A 183 -20.30 -0.84 -34.68
N LYS A 184 -20.35 -0.55 -35.99
CA LYS A 184 -21.29 0.37 -36.63
C LYS A 184 -22.76 0.04 -36.29
N PRO A 185 -23.62 1.06 -36.06
CA PRO A 185 -25.05 0.86 -35.97
C PRO A 185 -25.60 0.68 -37.39
N THR A 186 -25.68 -0.55 -37.85
CA THR A 186 -26.47 -0.87 -39.04
C THR A 186 -27.69 -1.66 -38.62
N PHE A 187 -28.86 -1.04 -38.85
CA PHE A 187 -30.22 -1.58 -38.71
C PHE A 187 -30.78 -1.71 -37.29
N TYR A 188 -31.46 -0.65 -36.82
CA TYR A 188 -32.83 -0.81 -36.27
C TYR A 188 -33.61 0.50 -36.45
N SER A 189 -34.76 0.36 -37.12
CA SER A 189 -35.67 1.41 -37.56
C SER A 189 -36.46 2.01 -36.40
N GLN A 190 -36.50 3.35 -36.40
CA GLN A 190 -37.56 4.25 -35.88
C GLN A 190 -38.37 3.75 -34.67
N HIS A 191 -37.88 4.06 -33.47
CA HIS A 191 -38.62 4.56 -32.29
C HIS A 191 -37.70 4.40 -31.06
N VAL A 192 -36.58 5.11 -31.06
CA VAL A 192 -35.71 5.19 -29.88
C VAL A 192 -35.68 6.65 -29.47
N HIS A 193 -36.24 6.92 -28.28
CA HIS A 193 -36.10 8.19 -27.60
C HIS A 193 -34.62 8.58 -27.60
N VAL A 194 -34.34 9.78 -28.12
CA VAL A 194 -33.01 10.40 -28.10
C VAL A 194 -32.50 10.32 -26.67
N PHE A 195 -31.51 9.47 -26.48
CA PHE A 195 -30.80 9.32 -25.22
C PHE A 195 -30.15 10.67 -24.94
N ASP A 196 -30.67 11.40 -23.95
CA ASP A 196 -30.25 12.76 -23.66
C ASP A 196 -28.87 12.70 -22.99
N ALA A 197 -27.82 12.61 -23.82
CA ALA A 197 -26.42 12.61 -23.38
C ALA A 197 -26.08 13.84 -22.51
N ALA A 198 -26.88 14.91 -22.60
CA ALA A 198 -26.83 16.07 -21.72
C ALA A 198 -27.13 15.71 -20.25
N GLY A 199 -28.05 14.78 -19.98
CA GLY A 199 -28.38 14.36 -18.61
C GLY A 199 -27.28 13.55 -17.93
N LEU A 200 -26.61 12.68 -18.69
CA LEU A 200 -25.49 11.87 -18.18
C LEU A 200 -24.23 12.73 -17.95
N THR A 201 -23.96 13.68 -18.83
CA THR A 201 -22.85 14.63 -18.66
C THR A 201 -23.10 15.58 -17.49
N ALA A 202 -24.32 16.08 -17.30
CA ALA A 202 -24.69 16.92 -16.16
C ALA A 202 -24.53 16.20 -14.82
N SER A 203 -24.93 14.93 -14.73
CA SER A 203 -24.81 14.13 -13.50
C SER A 203 -23.35 13.82 -13.13
N VAL A 204 -22.49 13.53 -14.11
CA VAL A 204 -21.05 13.36 -13.89
C VAL A 204 -20.37 14.66 -13.44
N ILE A 205 -20.72 15.81 -14.05
CA ILE A 205 -20.18 17.12 -13.67
C ILE A 205 -20.61 17.49 -12.24
N CYS A 206 -21.85 17.21 -11.85
CA CYS A 206 -22.34 17.42 -10.48
C CYS A 206 -21.56 16.59 -9.46
N LEU A 207 -21.26 15.32 -9.79
CA LEU A 207 -20.54 14.40 -8.90
C LEU A 207 -19.07 14.82 -8.73
N LEU A 208 -18.41 15.26 -9.81
CA LEU A 208 -17.06 15.80 -9.76
C LEU A 208 -16.99 17.11 -8.96
N SER A 209 -17.99 17.99 -9.13
CA SER A 209 -18.08 19.26 -8.38
C SER A 209 -18.31 19.04 -6.88
N ALA A 210 -19.12 18.05 -6.52
CA ALA A 210 -19.35 17.66 -5.12
C ALA A 210 -18.08 17.09 -4.46
N VAL A 211 -17.31 16.27 -5.18
CA VAL A 211 -16.01 15.76 -4.71
C VAL A 211 -15.00 16.90 -4.54
N GLU A 212 -14.94 17.84 -5.48
CA GLU A 212 -14.05 19.02 -5.37
C GLU A 212 -14.43 19.90 -4.17
N CYS A 213 -15.72 20.09 -3.91
CA CYS A 213 -16.22 20.85 -2.76
C CYS A 213 -15.85 20.16 -1.43
N LEU A 214 -16.04 18.85 -1.32
CA LEU A 214 -15.63 18.06 -0.15
C LEU A 214 -14.12 18.12 0.10
N MET A 215 -13.32 18.08 -0.96
CA MET A 215 -11.87 18.20 -0.89
C MET A 215 -11.40 19.59 -0.41
N LYS A 216 -12.12 20.66 -0.76
CA LYS A 216 -11.81 22.04 -0.30
C LYS A 216 -12.21 22.29 1.15
N VAL A 217 -13.24 21.62 1.66
CA VAL A 217 -13.71 21.77 3.05
C VAL A 217 -12.93 20.89 4.04
N TRP A 218 -12.31 19.80 3.59
CA TRP A 218 -11.62 18.85 4.47
C TRP A 218 -10.36 19.36 5.22
N PRO A 219 -9.56 20.34 4.74
CA PRO A 219 -8.33 20.73 5.43
C PRO A 219 -8.53 21.42 6.79
N THR A 220 -9.74 21.93 7.09
CA THR A 220 -9.98 22.72 8.31
C THR A 220 -10.24 21.89 9.56
N TYR A 221 -10.48 20.58 9.45
CA TYR A 221 -10.79 19.71 10.59
C TYR A 221 -9.62 18.88 11.12
N GLY A 222 -8.44 18.94 10.49
CA GLY A 222 -7.31 18.04 10.78
C GLY A 222 -6.23 18.56 11.73
N ALA A 223 -6.27 19.82 12.14
CA ALA A 223 -5.25 20.40 13.03
C ALA A 223 -5.53 20.07 14.51
N VAL A 224 -5.52 18.78 14.86
CA VAL A 224 -5.40 18.36 16.25
C VAL A 224 -3.94 18.47 16.62
N THR A 225 -3.59 19.57 17.28
CA THR A 225 -2.30 19.79 17.93
C THR A 225 -2.07 18.68 18.95
N THR A 226 -1.21 17.71 18.65
CA THR A 226 -0.69 16.81 19.68
C THR A 226 0.15 17.64 20.66
N PRO A 227 -0.14 17.64 21.97
CA PRO A 227 0.66 18.35 22.93
C PRO A 227 2.08 17.77 22.94
N VAL A 228 3.07 18.66 22.75
CA VAL A 228 4.49 18.35 22.89
C VAL A 228 4.73 17.98 24.36
N SER A 229 4.73 16.69 24.65
CA SER A 229 5.16 16.13 25.92
C SER A 229 6.68 16.30 26.04
N GLY A 230 7.09 17.49 26.50
CA GLY A 230 8.46 17.74 26.96
C GLY A 230 8.71 17.00 28.27
N ARG A 231 9.38 15.84 28.18
CA ARG A 231 10.13 15.28 29.30
C ARG A 231 11.61 15.33 28.92
N ARG A 232 12.28 16.32 29.48
CA ARG A 232 13.75 16.42 29.56
C ARG A 232 14.21 15.79 30.89
N PRO A 233 15.51 15.47 30.99
CA PRO A 233 16.05 14.18 31.40
C PRO A 233 15.85 13.82 32.87
#